data_AF-R7M8U2-F1
#
_entry.id   AF-R7M8U2-F1
#
_cell.length_a   1.000
_cell.length_b   1.000
_cell.length_c   1.000
_cell.angle_alpha   90.00
_cell.angle_beta   90.00
_cell.angle_gamma   90.00
#
_symmetry.space_group_name_H-M   'P 1'
#
loop_
_entity.id
_entity.type
_entity.pdbx_description
1 polymer ?
#
loop_
_entity_poly.entity_id
_entity_poly.type
_entity_poly.pdbx_seq_one_letter_code
_entity_poly.pdbx_strand_id
1 'polypeptide(L)'
;MIKLTKDNNIIKINKLINKEIAFIDSSLTYQKSLNKELLLCMNLITNNSDLLDSAIEFSKNYEALHNIVEMLKLSVDSISSLESLSDELSKINASDSDVEAKISKFNEHYIDVIDDISSCSVKIETFLKSDFENLEEQNKVYEKKAATKKSKSKAQIEKNLTPGTLLISEIANKVVLPYTLKEVKDILKANPAKYSTVYDVINNVYTIPLKNYKNSSFARFNEAFKLVREREKGSVVQALDLASELFFNYNLHPAVITACKNMTQLDVYLSCLEYNELEDFKYFKVIFQALPVVSKNNKTIISS
;
A
#
# COMPACT_ATOMS: atom_id res chain seq x y z
N MET A 1 22.24 -22.91 -10.01
CA MET A 1 23.72 -22.86 -10.16
C MET A 1 24.17 -23.60 -11.41
N ILE A 2 24.97 -22.94 -12.25
CA ILE A 2 25.48 -23.48 -13.50
C ILE A 2 26.74 -24.32 -13.25
N LYS A 3 26.65 -25.64 -13.48
CA LYS A 3 27.80 -26.55 -13.34
C LYS A 3 28.50 -26.76 -14.68
N LEU A 4 29.71 -26.24 -14.80
CA LEU A 4 30.55 -26.43 -15.98
C LEU A 4 31.23 -27.82 -15.98
N THR A 5 31.50 -28.36 -17.17
CA THR A 5 32.18 -29.66 -17.38
C THR A 5 33.32 -29.48 -18.38
N LYS A 6 34.28 -30.42 -18.41
CA LYS A 6 35.50 -30.32 -19.25
C LYS A 6 35.23 -30.17 -20.76
N ASP A 7 34.06 -30.62 -21.25
CA ASP A 7 33.67 -30.55 -22.68
C ASP A 7 32.55 -29.52 -22.93
N ASN A 8 32.64 -28.35 -22.32
CA ASN A 8 31.65 -27.30 -22.52
C ASN A 8 31.87 -26.58 -23.84
N ASN A 9 30.92 -26.73 -24.77
CA ASN A 9 30.81 -25.86 -25.94
C ASN A 9 29.74 -24.78 -25.73
N ILE A 10 29.74 -23.77 -26.59
CA ILE A 10 28.81 -22.63 -26.55
C ILE A 10 27.35 -23.09 -26.44
N ILE A 11 26.96 -24.12 -27.20
CA ILE A 11 25.59 -24.67 -27.18
C ILE A 11 25.23 -25.22 -25.80
N LYS A 12 26.14 -25.97 -25.17
CA LYS A 12 25.93 -26.56 -23.85
C LYS A 12 25.87 -25.48 -22.77
N ILE A 13 26.73 -24.47 -22.83
CA ILE A 13 26.73 -23.33 -21.90
C ILE A 13 25.40 -22.56 -22.00
N ASN A 14 24.96 -22.22 -23.22
CA ASN A 14 23.66 -21.56 -23.44
C ASN A 14 22.49 -22.38 -22.89
N LYS A 15 22.52 -23.71 -23.05
CA LYS A 15 21.49 -24.59 -22.48
C LYS A 15 21.47 -24.54 -20.95
N LEU A 16 22.63 -24.45 -20.30
CA LEU A 16 22.73 -24.35 -18.85
C LEU A 16 22.24 -22.97 -18.36
N ILE A 17 22.65 -21.88 -19.03
CA ILE A 17 22.17 -20.52 -18.75
C ILE A 17 20.64 -20.45 -18.86
N ASN A 18 20.06 -20.95 -19.96
CA ASN A 18 18.61 -20.93 -20.16
C ASN A 18 17.85 -21.75 -19.10
N LYS A 19 18.43 -22.86 -18.64
CA LYS A 19 17.83 -23.64 -17.55
C LYS A 19 17.84 -22.84 -16.25
N GLU A 20 18.90 -22.09 -15.99
CA GLU A 20 19.04 -21.26 -14.80
C GLU A 20 18.07 -20.06 -14.84
N ILE A 21 17.92 -19.40 -16.00
CA ILE A 21 16.90 -18.35 -16.21
C ILE A 21 15.50 -18.89 -15.86
N ALA A 22 15.14 -20.05 -16.41
CA ALA A 22 13.83 -20.66 -16.14
C ALA A 22 13.61 -20.98 -14.65
N PHE A 23 14.69 -21.34 -13.93
CA PHE A 23 14.63 -21.55 -12.48
C PHE A 23 14.38 -20.23 -11.73
N ILE A 24 15.14 -19.18 -12.04
CA ILE A 24 14.98 -17.85 -11.44
C ILE A 24 13.58 -17.30 -11.71
N ASP A 25 13.06 -17.42 -12.93
CA ASP A 25 11.71 -17.00 -13.30
C ASP A 25 10.62 -17.75 -12.51
N SER A 26 10.83 -19.05 -12.29
CA SER A 26 9.92 -19.87 -11.47
C SER A 26 9.94 -19.40 -10.01
N SER A 27 11.12 -19.13 -9.45
CA SER A 27 11.28 -18.59 -8.10
C SER A 27 10.66 -17.19 -7.96
N LEU A 28 10.81 -16.32 -8.96
CA LEU A 28 10.15 -15.00 -8.99
C LEU A 28 8.62 -15.13 -8.97
N THR A 29 8.09 -16.06 -9.78
CA THR A 29 6.65 -16.33 -9.81
C THR A 29 6.16 -16.84 -8.46
N TYR A 30 6.93 -17.70 -7.81
CA TYR A 30 6.62 -18.21 -6.48
C TYR A 30 6.59 -17.10 -5.42
N GLN A 31 7.62 -16.25 -5.35
CA GLN A 31 7.66 -15.12 -4.42
C GLN A 31 6.49 -14.13 -4.66
N LYS A 32 6.14 -13.87 -5.91
CA LYS A 32 4.97 -13.04 -6.25
C LYS A 32 3.66 -13.66 -5.78
N SER A 33 3.55 -14.99 -5.76
CA SER A 33 2.40 -15.70 -5.20
C SER A 33 2.32 -15.52 -3.69
N LEU A 34 3.42 -15.71 -2.97
CA LEU A 34 3.48 -15.50 -1.51
C LEU A 34 3.09 -14.07 -1.14
N ASN A 35 3.62 -13.07 -1.85
CA ASN A 35 3.24 -11.67 -1.68
C ASN A 35 1.73 -11.43 -1.86
N LYS A 36 1.13 -12.07 -2.87
CA LYS A 36 -0.31 -11.96 -3.12
C LYS A 36 -1.15 -12.56 -1.98
N GLU A 37 -0.72 -13.69 -1.42
CA GLU A 37 -1.37 -14.33 -0.28
C GLU A 37 -1.27 -13.47 0.98
N LEU A 38 -0.10 -12.90 1.27
CA LEU A 38 0.09 -11.96 2.37
C LEU A 38 -0.81 -10.71 2.24
N LEU A 39 -0.93 -10.14 1.04
CA LEU A 39 -1.85 -9.02 0.78
C LEU A 39 -3.32 -9.42 0.98
N LEU A 40 -3.69 -10.65 0.65
CA LEU A 40 -5.03 -11.17 0.94
C LEU A 40 -5.27 -11.24 2.46
N CYS A 41 -4.30 -11.73 3.24
CA CYS A 41 -4.35 -11.73 4.71
C CYS A 41 -4.57 -10.32 5.25
N MET A 42 -3.78 -9.36 4.76
CA MET A 42 -3.87 -7.96 5.18
C MET A 42 -5.26 -7.37 4.91
N ASN A 43 -5.81 -7.63 3.72
CA ASN A 43 -7.14 -7.16 3.33
C ASN A 43 -8.25 -7.79 4.20
N LEU A 44 -8.11 -9.07 4.55
CA LEU A 44 -9.07 -9.76 5.40
C LEU A 44 -9.12 -9.18 6.82
N ILE A 45 -7.97 -8.99 7.46
CA ILE A 45 -7.90 -8.42 8.81
C ILE A 45 -8.46 -6.98 8.82
N THR A 46 -8.10 -6.21 7.80
CA THR A 46 -8.51 -4.80 7.71
C THR A 46 -10.03 -4.66 7.45
N ASN A 47 -10.64 -5.50 6.60
CA ASN A 47 -12.09 -5.41 6.36
C ASN A 47 -12.94 -5.69 7.62
N ASN A 48 -12.39 -6.42 8.60
CA ASN A 48 -13.08 -6.73 9.84
C ASN A 48 -12.78 -5.76 10.99
N SER A 49 -12.01 -4.69 10.75
CA SER A 49 -11.67 -3.70 11.78
C SER A 49 -12.90 -3.06 12.43
N ASP A 50 -13.98 -2.88 11.67
CA ASP A 50 -15.21 -2.22 12.14
C ASP A 50 -16.12 -3.15 12.99
N LEU A 51 -15.72 -4.41 13.13
CA LEU A 51 -16.46 -5.46 13.86
C LEU A 51 -15.74 -5.89 15.14
N LEU A 52 -14.63 -5.22 15.47
CA LEU A 52 -13.86 -5.47 16.68
C LEU A 52 -14.56 -4.78 17.86
N ASP A 53 -14.96 -5.56 18.85
CA ASP A 53 -15.74 -5.09 19.99
C ASP A 53 -14.86 -4.94 21.26
N SER A 54 -13.60 -5.40 21.21
CA SER A 54 -12.68 -5.34 22.36
C SER A 54 -11.26 -4.87 22.01
N ALA A 55 -10.59 -4.26 22.98
CA ALA A 55 -9.18 -3.86 22.88
C ALA A 55 -8.24 -5.06 22.65
N ILE A 56 -8.60 -6.25 23.16
CA ILE A 56 -7.83 -7.48 22.98
C ILE A 56 -7.89 -7.93 21.51
N GLU A 57 -9.07 -7.93 20.90
CA GLU A 57 -9.23 -8.23 19.47
C GLU A 57 -8.47 -7.23 18.60
N PHE A 58 -8.51 -5.94 18.96
CA PHE A 58 -7.73 -4.91 18.27
C PHE A 58 -6.22 -5.18 18.35
N SER A 59 -5.71 -5.50 19.54
CA SER A 59 -4.28 -5.81 19.74
C SER A 59 -3.82 -7.02 18.95
N LYS A 60 -4.63 -8.09 18.90
CA LYS A 60 -4.30 -9.30 18.12
C LYS A 60 -4.27 -9.02 16.63
N ASN A 61 -5.26 -8.27 16.12
CA ASN A 61 -5.27 -7.89 14.71
C ASN A 61 -4.09 -6.97 14.36
N TYR A 62 -3.71 -6.08 15.27
CA TYR A 62 -2.53 -5.24 15.10
C TYR A 62 -1.25 -6.06 14.99
N GLU A 63 -1.04 -7.02 15.90
CA GLU A 63 0.13 -7.90 15.88
C GLU A 63 0.18 -8.73 14.59
N ALA A 64 -0.95 -9.32 14.19
CA ALA A 64 -1.04 -10.05 12.92
C ALA A 64 -0.73 -9.15 11.71
N LEU A 65 -1.19 -7.90 11.69
CA LEU A 65 -0.88 -6.94 10.63
C LEU A 65 0.60 -6.56 10.60
N HIS A 66 1.22 -6.39 11.77
CA HIS A 66 2.65 -6.13 11.87
C HIS A 66 3.46 -7.28 11.27
N ASN A 67 3.12 -8.52 11.64
CA ASN A 67 3.80 -9.72 11.12
C ASN A 67 3.61 -9.85 9.60
N ILE A 68 2.40 -9.59 9.06
CA ILE A 68 2.16 -9.59 7.61
C ILE A 68 3.06 -8.58 6.90
N VAL A 69 3.16 -7.37 7.45
CA VAL A 69 4.01 -6.31 6.89
C VAL A 69 5.48 -6.73 6.88
N GLU A 70 5.97 -7.34 7.95
CA GLU A 70 7.33 -7.88 8.01
C GLU A 70 7.56 -8.97 6.94
N MET A 71 6.61 -9.90 6.78
CA MET A 71 6.68 -10.96 5.78
C MET A 71 6.63 -10.42 4.34
N LEU A 72 5.85 -9.36 4.08
CA LEU A 72 5.80 -8.69 2.79
C LEU A 72 7.16 -8.08 2.43
N LYS A 73 7.85 -7.46 3.39
CA LYS A 73 9.20 -6.92 3.18
C LYS A 73 10.18 -8.02 2.77
N LEU A 74 10.23 -9.11 3.52
CA LEU A 74 11.09 -10.27 3.19
C LEU A 74 10.84 -10.82 1.79
N SER A 75 9.56 -10.94 1.40
CA SER A 75 9.20 -11.44 0.07
C SER A 75 9.60 -10.46 -1.04
N VAL A 76 9.46 -9.15 -0.83
CA VAL A 76 9.90 -8.15 -1.82
C VAL A 76 11.42 -8.08 -1.93
N ASP A 77 12.16 -8.17 -0.83
CA ASP A 77 13.62 -8.22 -0.85
C ASP A 77 14.11 -9.47 -1.60
N SER A 78 13.42 -10.60 -1.41
CA SER A 78 13.66 -11.84 -2.17
C SER A 78 13.42 -11.65 -3.68
N ILE A 79 12.34 -10.96 -4.07
CA ILE A 79 12.07 -10.62 -5.47
C ILE A 79 13.17 -9.74 -6.04
N SER A 80 13.58 -8.69 -5.32
CA SER A 80 14.64 -7.77 -5.77
C SER A 80 15.95 -8.51 -5.99
N SER A 81 16.29 -9.45 -5.12
CA SER A 81 17.51 -10.25 -5.22
C SER A 81 17.46 -11.20 -6.43
N LEU A 82 16.32 -11.83 -6.70
CA LEU A 82 16.12 -12.65 -7.90
C LEU A 82 16.14 -11.82 -9.19
N GLU A 83 15.58 -10.61 -9.19
CA GLU A 83 15.65 -9.69 -10.33
C GLU A 83 17.10 -9.27 -10.61
N SER A 84 17.92 -9.05 -9.56
CA SER A 84 19.35 -8.81 -9.71
C SER A 84 20.10 -10.01 -10.31
N LEU A 85 19.82 -11.23 -9.83
CA LEU A 85 20.41 -12.44 -10.40
C LEU A 85 20.00 -12.63 -11.87
N SER A 86 18.76 -12.33 -12.22
CA SER A 86 18.27 -12.40 -13.60
C SER A 86 19.00 -11.42 -14.51
N ASP A 87 19.20 -10.17 -14.05
CA ASP A 87 19.95 -9.15 -14.78
C ASP A 87 21.43 -9.54 -14.95
N GLU A 88 22.09 -10.05 -13.89
CA GLU A 88 23.46 -10.57 -13.97
C GLU A 88 23.59 -11.71 -14.99
N LEU A 89 22.67 -12.67 -14.93
CA LEU A 89 22.67 -13.84 -15.81
C LEU A 89 22.42 -13.45 -17.28
N SER A 90 21.57 -12.45 -17.52
CA SER A 90 21.29 -11.93 -18.88
C SER A 90 22.51 -11.30 -19.55
N LYS A 91 23.50 -10.85 -18.77
CA LYS A 91 24.75 -10.26 -19.24
C LYS A 91 25.82 -11.29 -19.61
N ILE A 92 25.62 -12.57 -19.27
CA ILE A 92 26.58 -13.63 -19.59
C ILE A 92 26.36 -14.12 -21.03
N ASN A 93 27.31 -13.81 -21.91
CA ASN A 93 27.31 -14.34 -23.27
C ASN A 93 28.22 -15.57 -23.37
N ALA A 94 27.66 -16.70 -23.83
CA ALA A 94 28.40 -17.95 -23.96
C ALA A 94 29.56 -17.91 -24.97
N SER A 95 29.61 -16.89 -25.83
CA SER A 95 30.68 -16.68 -26.80
C SER A 95 31.87 -15.91 -26.24
N ASP A 96 31.75 -15.36 -25.03
CA ASP A 96 32.80 -14.55 -24.42
C ASP A 96 33.99 -15.42 -24.02
N SER A 97 35.21 -14.91 -24.23
CA SER A 97 36.44 -15.62 -23.86
C SER A 97 36.60 -15.83 -22.35
N ASP A 98 35.93 -15.02 -21.54
CA ASP A 98 35.95 -15.05 -20.07
C ASP A 98 34.65 -15.61 -19.46
N VAL A 99 33.82 -16.30 -20.27
CA VAL A 99 32.51 -16.83 -19.83
C VAL A 99 32.60 -17.70 -18.57
N GLU A 100 33.65 -18.52 -18.43
CA GLU A 100 33.80 -19.39 -17.26
C GLU A 100 34.00 -18.57 -15.98
N ALA A 101 34.77 -17.49 -16.04
CA ALA A 101 34.98 -16.59 -14.90
C ALA A 101 33.69 -15.85 -14.54
N LYS A 102 32.93 -15.38 -15.54
CA LYS A 102 31.62 -14.76 -15.35
C LYS A 102 30.62 -15.71 -14.67
N ILE A 103 30.59 -16.97 -15.11
CA ILE A 103 29.74 -18.01 -14.52
C ILE A 103 30.16 -18.35 -13.09
N SER A 104 31.45 -18.46 -12.81
CA SER A 104 31.94 -18.69 -11.44
C SER A 104 31.53 -17.57 -10.50
N LYS A 105 31.72 -16.31 -10.92
CA LYS A 105 31.30 -15.14 -10.13
C LYS A 105 29.78 -15.13 -9.89
N PHE A 106 28.99 -15.41 -10.92
CA PHE A 106 27.54 -15.53 -10.78
C PHE A 106 27.17 -16.65 -9.80
N ASN A 107 27.82 -17.81 -9.88
CA ASN A 107 27.52 -18.95 -9.01
C ASN A 107 27.83 -18.67 -7.53
N GLU A 108 28.91 -17.92 -7.24
CA GLU A 108 29.23 -17.49 -5.88
C GLU A 108 28.09 -16.64 -5.31
N HIS A 109 27.67 -15.60 -6.02
CA HIS A 109 26.56 -14.75 -5.62
C HIS A 109 25.22 -15.50 -5.53
N TYR A 110 24.97 -16.40 -6.48
CA TYR A 110 23.74 -17.20 -6.55
C TYR A 110 23.51 -18.05 -5.30
N ILE A 111 24.56 -18.66 -4.74
CA ILE A 111 24.43 -19.54 -3.57
C ILE A 111 23.93 -18.74 -2.37
N ASP A 112 24.58 -17.62 -2.07
CA ASP A 112 24.23 -16.77 -0.93
C ASP A 112 22.78 -16.28 -1.04
N VAL A 113 22.39 -15.79 -2.23
CA VAL A 113 21.04 -15.26 -2.47
C VAL A 113 19.97 -16.33 -2.34
N ILE A 114 20.19 -17.54 -2.88
CA ILE A 114 19.16 -18.60 -2.86
C ILE A 114 18.96 -19.19 -1.47
N ASP A 115 20.01 -19.29 -0.66
CA ASP A 115 19.89 -19.75 0.72
C ASP A 115 19.07 -18.75 1.56
N ASP A 116 19.33 -17.45 1.39
CA ASP A 116 18.56 -16.38 2.05
C ASP A 116 17.09 -16.39 1.62
N ILE A 117 16.81 -16.50 0.32
CA ILE A 117 15.44 -16.56 -0.22
C ILE A 117 14.72 -17.81 0.30
N SER A 118 15.40 -18.95 0.36
CA SER A 118 14.81 -20.20 0.85
C SER A 118 14.42 -20.07 2.32
N SER A 119 15.30 -19.48 3.13
CA SER A 119 15.02 -19.18 4.55
C SER A 119 13.84 -18.22 4.71
N CYS A 120 13.78 -17.15 3.90
CA CYS A 120 12.66 -16.21 3.89
C CYS A 120 11.35 -16.89 3.48
N SER A 121 11.37 -17.74 2.46
CA SER A 121 10.19 -18.47 1.96
C SER A 121 9.61 -19.37 3.04
N VAL A 122 10.45 -20.12 3.75
CA VAL A 122 10.02 -20.99 4.87
C VAL A 122 9.37 -20.18 5.99
N LYS A 123 9.91 -18.99 6.33
CA LYS A 123 9.30 -18.10 7.32
C LYS A 123 7.91 -17.64 6.89
N ILE A 124 7.76 -17.19 5.65
CA ILE A 124 6.49 -16.72 5.10
C ILE A 124 5.46 -17.86 5.05
N GLU A 125 5.85 -19.03 4.56
CA GLU A 125 4.99 -20.21 4.49
C GLU A 125 4.54 -20.68 5.87
N THR A 126 5.45 -20.66 6.86
CA THR A 126 5.12 -21.01 8.24
C THR A 126 4.08 -20.05 8.81
N PHE A 127 4.28 -18.75 8.61
CA PHE A 127 3.33 -17.72 9.00
C PHE A 127 1.95 -17.92 8.34
N LEU A 128 1.94 -18.12 7.02
CA LEU A 128 0.70 -18.36 6.27
C LEU A 128 -0.01 -19.63 6.79
N LYS A 129 0.73 -20.71 7.08
CA LYS A 129 0.11 -21.95 7.55
C LYS A 129 -0.45 -21.86 8.97
N SER A 130 0.24 -21.19 9.90
CA SER A 130 -0.21 -21.12 11.29
C SER A 130 -1.28 -20.05 11.53
N ASP A 131 -1.12 -18.89 10.91
CA ASP A 131 -1.89 -17.71 11.30
C ASP A 131 -3.04 -17.44 10.32
N PHE A 132 -2.90 -17.80 9.05
CA PHE A 132 -3.94 -17.56 8.04
C PHE A 132 -5.15 -18.49 8.18
N GLU A 133 -4.93 -19.79 8.45
CA GLU A 133 -6.03 -20.74 8.65
C GLU A 133 -6.94 -20.30 9.81
N ASN A 134 -6.34 -19.79 10.89
CA ASN A 134 -7.05 -19.22 12.04
C ASN A 134 -7.80 -17.92 11.68
N LEU A 135 -7.22 -17.08 10.82
CA LEU A 135 -7.86 -15.83 10.36
C LEU A 135 -9.05 -16.10 9.43
N GLU A 136 -8.96 -17.06 8.51
CA GLU A 136 -10.09 -17.43 7.63
C GLU A 136 -11.30 -17.92 8.43
N GLU A 137 -11.10 -18.71 9.48
CA GLU A 137 -12.18 -19.17 10.35
C GLU A 137 -12.83 -18.01 11.12
N GLN A 138 -12.04 -17.08 11.66
CA GLN A 138 -12.56 -15.89 12.33
C GLN A 138 -13.33 -14.98 11.36
N ASN A 139 -12.88 -14.82 10.12
CA ASN A 139 -13.56 -14.00 9.13
C ASN A 139 -14.96 -14.52 8.77
N LYS A 140 -15.15 -15.85 8.71
CA LYS A 140 -16.48 -16.46 8.53
C LYS A 140 -17.45 -16.09 9.66
N VAL A 141 -16.95 -15.80 10.87
CA VAL A 141 -17.76 -15.33 12.00
C VAL A 141 -18.08 -13.84 11.85
N TYR A 142 -17.15 -13.03 11.36
CA TYR A 142 -17.33 -11.59 11.13
C TYR A 142 -18.27 -11.27 9.96
N GLU A 143 -18.22 -12.04 8.85
CA GLU A 143 -19.15 -11.86 7.72
C GLU A 143 -20.62 -12.07 8.13
N LYS A 144 -20.89 -12.99 9.07
CA LYS A 144 -22.23 -13.21 9.64
C LYS A 144 -22.70 -12.01 10.49
N LYS A 145 -21.79 -11.29 11.15
CA LYS A 145 -22.09 -10.07 11.92
C LYS A 145 -22.36 -8.85 11.02
N ALA A 146 -21.71 -8.75 9.85
CA ALA A 146 -21.84 -7.62 8.93
C ALA A 146 -23.20 -7.55 8.20
N ALA A 147 -23.92 -8.68 8.08
CA ALA A 147 -25.20 -8.75 7.36
C ALA A 147 -26.37 -7.96 8.01
N THR A 148 -26.22 -7.46 9.25
CA THR A 148 -27.30 -6.83 10.03
C THR A 148 -27.29 -5.31 10.12
N LYS A 149 -26.33 -4.60 9.50
CA LYS A 149 -26.29 -3.13 9.52
C LYS A 149 -26.34 -2.51 8.11
N LYS A 150 -27.51 -2.01 7.74
CA LYS A 150 -27.68 -1.00 6.68
C LYS A 150 -28.44 0.20 7.23
N SER A 151 -27.93 1.41 7.00
CA SER A 151 -28.79 2.58 6.93
C SER A 151 -28.33 3.59 5.87
N LYS A 152 -29.34 4.20 5.26
CA LYS A 152 -29.34 5.30 4.27
C LYS A 152 -29.22 6.62 5.05
N SER A 153 -28.66 7.72 4.54
CA SER A 153 -29.20 8.55 3.44
C SER A 153 -28.24 9.73 3.19
N LYS A 154 -28.24 10.31 1.98
CA LYS A 154 -27.53 11.56 1.66
C LYS A 154 -28.57 12.63 1.28
N ALA A 155 -28.54 13.77 1.96
CA ALA A 155 -29.07 15.03 1.46
C ALA A 155 -28.18 16.20 1.89
N GLN A 156 -27.75 16.97 0.89
CA GLN A 156 -27.29 18.36 0.88
C GLN A 156 -26.16 18.80 1.83
N ILE A 157 -24.94 18.90 1.29
CA ILE A 157 -24.00 20.02 1.59
C ILE A 157 -23.20 20.34 0.32
N GLU A 158 -23.59 21.39 -0.39
CA GLU A 158 -22.92 21.86 -1.64
C GLU A 158 -22.29 23.26 -1.54
N LYS A 159 -22.26 23.89 -0.36
CA LYS A 159 -21.86 25.31 -0.22
C LYS A 159 -20.42 25.61 0.21
N ASN A 160 -19.57 24.62 0.46
CA ASN A 160 -18.27 24.85 1.14
C ASN A 160 -17.02 24.47 0.31
N LEU A 161 -17.12 24.45 -1.02
CA LEU A 161 -15.97 24.13 -1.88
C LEU A 161 -15.09 25.36 -2.08
N THR A 162 -13.92 25.37 -1.43
CA THR A 162 -12.91 26.43 -1.57
C THR A 162 -11.68 25.89 -2.29
N PRO A 163 -11.12 26.62 -3.28
CA PRO A 163 -9.87 26.23 -3.92
C PRO A 163 -8.72 26.10 -2.91
N GLY A 164 -7.80 25.16 -3.14
CA GLY A 164 -6.66 24.91 -2.25
C GLY A 164 -6.99 24.22 -0.93
N THR A 165 -8.19 23.65 -0.80
CA THR A 165 -8.65 22.97 0.43
C THR A 165 -8.88 21.49 0.20
N LEU A 166 -8.35 20.65 1.10
CA LEU A 166 -8.75 19.27 1.30
C LEU A 166 -9.97 19.25 2.23
N LEU A 167 -11.12 18.86 1.70
CA LEU A 167 -12.35 18.70 2.48
C LEU A 167 -12.60 17.22 2.77
N ILE A 168 -12.67 16.84 4.04
CA ILE A 168 -13.06 15.50 4.49
C ILE A 168 -14.42 15.63 5.17
N SER A 169 -15.48 15.14 4.53
CA SER A 169 -16.85 15.33 4.99
C SER A 169 -17.53 13.99 5.25
N GLU A 170 -17.75 13.68 6.53
CA GLU A 170 -18.57 12.55 6.96
C GLU A 170 -20.05 12.81 6.66
N ILE A 171 -20.49 14.06 6.81
CA ILE A 171 -21.87 14.46 6.56
C ILE A 171 -22.24 14.26 5.09
N ALA A 172 -21.37 14.67 4.16
CA ALA A 172 -21.57 14.43 2.73
C ALA A 172 -21.03 13.07 2.26
N ASN A 173 -20.39 12.31 3.15
CA ASN A 173 -19.72 11.02 2.92
C ASN A 173 -18.89 11.05 1.61
N LYS A 174 -18.03 12.07 1.51
CA LYS A 174 -17.10 12.34 0.41
C LYS A 174 -15.86 13.10 0.90
N VAL A 175 -14.78 12.95 0.16
CA VAL A 175 -13.55 13.73 0.25
C VAL A 175 -13.44 14.56 -1.03
N VAL A 176 -13.04 15.82 -0.92
CA VAL A 176 -12.70 16.65 -2.07
C VAL A 176 -11.23 17.07 -1.94
N LEU A 177 -10.43 16.66 -2.92
CA LEU A 177 -9.00 16.95 -2.98
C LEU A 177 -8.74 18.43 -3.29
N PRO A 178 -7.60 18.99 -2.86
CA PRO A 178 -7.21 20.35 -3.22
C PRO A 178 -7.09 20.53 -4.72
N TYR A 179 -7.58 21.66 -5.23
CA TYR A 179 -7.49 22.05 -6.64
C TYR A 179 -7.26 23.55 -6.78
N THR A 180 -6.73 23.97 -7.92
CA THR A 180 -6.70 25.37 -8.34
C THR A 180 -7.80 25.65 -9.37
N LEU A 181 -8.31 26.87 -9.39
CA LEU A 181 -9.30 27.28 -10.39
C LEU A 181 -8.74 27.23 -11.82
N LYS A 182 -7.42 27.39 -11.97
CA LYS A 182 -6.75 27.26 -13.26
C LYS A 182 -6.82 25.82 -13.77
N GLU A 183 -6.38 24.85 -12.97
CA GLU A 183 -6.43 23.41 -13.33
C GLU A 183 -7.85 22.97 -13.72
N VAL A 184 -8.85 23.38 -12.93
CA VAL A 184 -10.26 23.01 -13.21
C VAL A 184 -10.75 23.63 -14.52
N LYS A 185 -10.43 24.89 -14.80
CA LYS A 185 -10.81 25.56 -16.06
C LYS A 185 -10.09 24.95 -17.26
N ASP A 186 -8.84 24.55 -17.11
CA ASP A 186 -8.06 23.93 -18.18
C ASP A 186 -8.64 22.55 -18.54
N ILE A 187 -9.02 21.74 -17.54
CA ILE A 187 -9.70 20.44 -17.76
C ILE A 187 -11.06 20.62 -18.45
N LEU A 188 -11.85 21.61 -18.02
CA LEU A 188 -13.15 21.92 -18.62
C LEU A 188 -13.01 22.28 -20.10
N LYS A 189 -12.05 23.14 -20.44
CA LYS A 189 -11.75 23.54 -21.82
C LYS A 189 -11.25 22.38 -22.68
N ALA A 190 -10.44 21.50 -22.11
CA ALA A 190 -9.89 20.35 -22.82
C ALA A 190 -10.94 19.24 -23.06
N ASN A 191 -12.01 19.18 -22.26
CA ASN A 191 -13.02 18.12 -22.31
C ASN A 191 -14.47 18.66 -22.31
N PRO A 192 -14.84 19.53 -23.26
CA PRO A 192 -16.13 20.22 -23.24
C PRO A 192 -17.33 19.27 -23.45
N ALA A 193 -17.10 18.10 -24.04
CA ALA A 193 -18.15 17.08 -24.22
C ALA A 193 -18.41 16.25 -22.95
N LYS A 194 -17.47 16.22 -22.00
CA LYS A 194 -17.55 15.40 -20.78
C LYS A 194 -17.98 16.19 -19.56
N TYR A 195 -17.66 17.47 -19.50
CA TYR A 195 -17.95 18.34 -18.37
C TYR A 195 -18.67 19.61 -18.85
N SER A 196 -19.81 19.94 -18.22
CA SER A 196 -20.59 21.13 -18.58
C SER A 196 -20.23 22.33 -17.69
N THR A 197 -19.83 22.07 -16.45
CA THR A 197 -19.51 23.10 -15.46
C THR A 197 -18.21 22.82 -14.71
N VAL A 198 -17.68 23.86 -14.07
CA VAL A 198 -16.56 23.76 -13.11
C VAL A 198 -16.90 22.76 -11.98
N TYR A 199 -18.16 22.72 -11.54
CA TYR A 199 -18.62 21.78 -10.52
C TYR A 199 -18.60 20.34 -10.99
N ASP A 200 -18.92 20.07 -12.26
CA ASP A 200 -18.86 18.72 -12.82
C ASP A 200 -17.43 18.20 -12.80
N VAL A 201 -16.46 19.05 -13.15
CA VAL A 201 -15.04 18.68 -13.07
C VAL A 201 -14.65 18.37 -11.62
N ILE A 202 -15.03 19.21 -10.65
CA ILE A 202 -14.71 18.99 -9.23
C ILE A 202 -15.33 17.68 -8.72
N ASN A 203 -16.60 17.43 -9.02
CA ASN A 203 -17.32 16.23 -8.56
C ASN A 203 -16.81 14.94 -9.22
N ASN A 204 -16.29 14.99 -10.45
CA ASN A 204 -15.85 13.79 -11.16
C ASN A 204 -14.34 13.53 -11.08
N VAL A 205 -13.52 14.58 -10.92
CA VAL A 205 -12.05 14.46 -10.94
C VAL A 205 -11.46 14.58 -9.54
N TYR A 206 -12.00 15.48 -8.71
CA TYR A 206 -11.42 15.81 -7.41
C TYR A 206 -12.17 15.23 -6.22
N THR A 207 -13.31 14.56 -6.45
CA THR A 207 -14.14 14.02 -5.37
C THR A 207 -14.00 12.51 -5.28
N ILE A 208 -13.68 12.02 -4.09
CA ILE A 208 -13.53 10.61 -3.79
C ILE A 208 -14.59 10.23 -2.73
N PRO A 209 -15.35 9.13 -2.90
CA PRO A 209 -16.25 8.64 -1.87
C PRO A 209 -15.52 8.35 -0.56
N LEU A 210 -16.04 8.83 0.58
CA LEU A 210 -15.36 8.64 1.88
C LEU A 210 -15.25 7.16 2.27
N LYS A 211 -16.15 6.29 1.76
CA LYS A 211 -16.04 4.83 1.90
C LYS A 211 -14.68 4.25 1.47
N ASN A 212 -13.96 4.91 0.55
CA ASN A 212 -12.64 4.46 0.10
C ASN A 212 -11.57 4.60 1.21
N TYR A 213 -11.86 5.39 2.24
CA TYR A 213 -11.01 5.63 3.39
C TYR A 213 -11.53 4.95 4.68
N LYS A 214 -12.55 4.09 4.57
CA LYS A 214 -13.24 3.49 5.73
C LYS A 214 -12.27 2.73 6.63
N ASN A 215 -11.45 1.84 6.05
CA ASN A 215 -10.31 1.28 6.78
C ASN A 215 -9.13 2.25 6.69
N SER A 216 -8.94 3.05 7.76
CA SER A 216 -7.95 4.12 7.75
C SER A 216 -6.51 3.61 7.59
N SER A 217 -6.15 2.49 8.23
CA SER A 217 -4.79 1.93 8.15
C SER A 217 -4.47 1.44 6.74
N PHE A 218 -5.34 0.63 6.14
CA PHE A 218 -5.14 0.11 4.79
C PHE A 218 -5.21 1.22 3.73
N ALA A 219 -6.09 2.21 3.94
CA ALA A 219 -6.11 3.38 3.09
C ALA A 219 -4.80 4.17 3.20
N ARG A 220 -4.20 4.31 4.40
CA ARG A 220 -2.89 4.96 4.53
C ARG A 220 -1.81 4.19 3.76
N PHE A 221 -1.75 2.88 3.96
CA PHE A 221 -0.80 2.02 3.23
C PHE A 221 -0.96 2.14 1.72
N ASN A 222 -2.18 1.99 1.19
CA ASN A 222 -2.41 2.07 -0.26
C ASN A 222 -2.08 3.45 -0.83
N GLU A 223 -2.49 4.52 -0.14
CA GLU A 223 -2.25 5.87 -0.65
C GLU A 223 -0.77 6.26 -0.57
N ALA A 224 -0.04 5.80 0.45
CA ALA A 224 1.40 5.95 0.56
C ALA A 224 2.14 5.16 -0.52
N PHE A 225 1.73 3.91 -0.74
CA PHE A 225 2.28 3.06 -1.78
C PHE A 225 2.08 3.69 -3.17
N LYS A 226 0.87 4.20 -3.46
CA LYS A 226 0.57 4.91 -4.71
C LYS A 226 1.35 6.22 -4.83
N LEU A 227 1.52 6.98 -3.76
CA LEU A 227 2.34 8.20 -3.77
C LEU A 227 3.75 7.89 -4.28
N VAL A 228 4.40 6.87 -3.71
CA VAL A 228 5.75 6.47 -4.13
C VAL A 228 5.75 5.90 -5.55
N ARG A 229 4.87 4.94 -5.87
CA ARG A 229 4.93 4.21 -7.15
C ARG A 229 4.42 5.03 -8.32
N GLU A 230 3.33 5.75 -8.14
CA GLU A 230 2.64 6.44 -9.24
C GLU A 230 3.10 7.87 -9.40
N ARG A 231 3.37 8.60 -8.30
CA ARG A 231 3.70 10.03 -8.33
C ARG A 231 5.21 10.28 -8.28
N GLU A 232 5.95 9.59 -7.40
CA GLU A 232 7.42 9.71 -7.30
C GLU A 232 8.19 8.80 -8.26
N LYS A 233 7.54 7.75 -8.78
CA LYS A 233 8.20 6.67 -9.55
C LYS A 233 9.32 5.96 -8.77
N GLY A 234 9.22 5.93 -7.44
CA GLY A 234 10.15 5.22 -6.56
C GLY A 234 10.02 3.70 -6.66
N SER A 235 10.95 2.96 -6.05
CA SER A 235 10.98 1.49 -6.05
C SER A 235 9.83 0.87 -5.24
N VAL A 236 9.59 -0.44 -5.41
CA VAL A 236 8.60 -1.19 -4.62
C VAL A 236 8.99 -1.26 -3.15
N VAL A 237 10.29 -1.43 -2.86
CA VAL A 237 10.82 -1.45 -1.49
C VAL A 237 10.55 -0.11 -0.79
N GLN A 238 10.93 1.01 -1.41
CA GLN A 238 10.64 2.34 -0.88
C GLN A 238 9.14 2.58 -0.66
N ALA A 239 8.31 2.07 -1.57
CA ALA A 239 6.86 2.19 -1.44
C ALA A 239 6.31 1.39 -0.26
N LEU A 240 6.81 0.17 -0.04
CA LEU A 240 6.43 -0.65 1.09
C LEU A 240 6.94 -0.09 2.41
N ASP A 241 8.16 0.44 2.46
CA ASP A 241 8.70 1.04 3.68
C ASP A 241 7.83 2.18 4.18
N LEU A 242 7.56 3.16 3.31
CA LEU A 242 6.68 4.27 3.66
C LEU A 242 5.25 3.79 3.96
N ALA A 243 4.70 2.90 3.12
CA ALA A 243 3.33 2.42 3.32
C ALA A 243 3.17 1.68 4.66
N SER A 244 4.18 0.92 5.07
CA SER A 244 4.24 0.22 6.34
C SER A 244 4.34 1.17 7.52
N GLU A 245 5.18 2.19 7.42
CA GLU A 245 5.30 3.24 8.45
C GLU A 245 3.96 3.97 8.64
N LEU A 246 3.35 4.43 7.55
CA LEU A 246 2.11 5.18 7.61
C LEU A 246 0.89 4.32 7.95
N PHE A 247 0.92 3.01 7.66
CA PHE A 247 -0.16 2.10 8.06
C PHE A 247 -0.49 2.25 9.56
N PHE A 248 0.55 2.38 10.39
CA PHE A 248 0.45 2.50 11.86
C PHE A 248 0.33 3.95 12.37
N ASN A 249 0.37 4.96 11.50
CA ASN A 249 0.25 6.36 11.91
C ASN A 249 -1.22 6.77 12.11
N TYR A 250 -1.77 6.53 13.31
CA TYR A 250 -3.18 6.76 13.64
C TYR A 250 -3.62 8.23 13.59
N ASN A 251 -2.69 9.17 13.82
CA ASN A 251 -2.97 10.60 13.80
C ASN A 251 -3.10 11.15 12.36
N LEU A 252 -2.63 10.37 11.38
CA LEU A 252 -2.71 10.73 9.98
C LEU A 252 -4.02 10.23 9.36
N HIS A 253 -4.80 11.14 8.77
CA HIS A 253 -5.94 10.76 7.97
C HIS A 253 -5.49 10.38 6.54
N PRO A 254 -5.90 9.22 5.97
CA PRO A 254 -5.39 8.73 4.67
C PRO A 254 -5.66 9.68 3.49
N ALA A 255 -6.76 10.42 3.52
CA ALA A 255 -7.06 11.42 2.48
C ALA A 255 -6.00 12.54 2.38
N VAL A 256 -5.23 12.80 3.44
CA VAL A 256 -4.11 13.76 3.39
C VAL A 256 -3.00 13.23 2.48
N ILE A 257 -2.69 11.93 2.54
CA ILE A 257 -1.72 11.29 1.66
C ILE A 257 -2.21 11.35 0.21
N THR A 258 -3.50 11.10 -0.03
CA THR A 258 -4.09 11.28 -1.36
C THR A 258 -3.92 12.71 -1.88
N ALA A 259 -4.08 13.71 -1.01
CA ALA A 259 -4.01 15.13 -1.37
C ALA A 259 -2.57 15.63 -1.65
N CYS A 260 -1.56 15.02 -1.04
CA CYS A 260 -0.16 15.39 -1.27
C CYS A 260 0.27 15.05 -2.71
N LYS A 261 0.79 16.04 -3.44
CA LYS A 261 1.22 15.85 -4.84
C LYS A 261 2.50 15.01 -4.95
N ASN A 262 3.37 15.10 -3.95
CA ASN A 262 4.70 14.48 -3.91
C ASN A 262 5.13 14.19 -2.47
N MET A 263 6.27 13.52 -2.30
CA MET A 263 6.81 13.13 -1.00
C MET A 263 7.10 14.33 -0.11
N THR A 264 7.70 15.39 -0.67
CA THR A 264 8.04 16.61 0.07
C THR A 264 6.82 17.23 0.76
N GLN A 265 5.66 17.25 0.10
CA GLN A 265 4.43 17.74 0.73
C GLN A 265 3.99 16.85 1.89
N LEU A 266 4.10 15.53 1.73
CA LEU A 266 3.75 14.60 2.78
C LEU A 266 4.70 14.72 3.97
N ASP A 267 6.02 14.77 3.75
CA ASP A 267 7.03 14.90 4.80
C ASP A 267 6.81 16.16 5.62
N VAL A 268 6.59 17.31 4.97
CA VAL A 268 6.28 18.56 5.66
C VAL A 268 4.99 18.43 6.48
N TYR A 269 3.95 17.78 5.95
CA TYR A 269 2.73 17.54 6.71
C TYR A 269 2.99 16.66 7.94
N LEU A 270 3.77 15.59 7.80
CA LEU A 270 4.10 14.67 8.90
C LEU A 270 4.90 15.39 9.99
N SER A 271 5.89 16.21 9.63
CA SER A 271 6.61 17.05 10.59
C SER A 271 5.68 18.02 11.32
N CYS A 272 4.82 18.73 10.59
CA CYS A 272 3.82 19.61 11.20
C CYS A 272 2.85 18.84 12.11
N LEU A 273 2.48 17.60 11.76
CA LEU A 273 1.61 16.76 12.56
C LEU A 273 2.30 16.30 13.86
N GLU A 274 3.58 15.93 13.78
CA GLU A 274 4.40 15.49 14.91
C GLU A 274 4.61 16.62 15.93
N TYR A 275 4.92 17.83 15.47
CA TYR A 275 5.11 19.01 16.32
C TYR A 275 3.81 19.75 16.66
N ASN A 276 2.66 19.29 16.16
CA ASN A 276 1.36 19.93 16.32
C ASN A 276 1.30 21.37 15.77
N GLU A 277 2.04 21.62 14.69
CA GLU A 277 2.21 22.89 13.97
C GLU A 277 1.51 22.85 12.61
N LEU A 278 0.31 22.24 12.53
CA LEU A 278 -0.46 22.10 11.27
C LEU A 278 -0.81 23.46 10.62
N GLU A 279 -0.73 24.55 11.38
CA GLU A 279 -0.86 25.91 10.87
C GLU A 279 0.28 26.33 9.94
N ASP A 280 1.45 25.71 10.05
CA ASP A 280 2.63 25.96 9.22
C ASP A 280 2.64 25.15 7.92
N PHE A 281 1.74 24.18 7.79
CA PHE A 281 1.53 23.49 6.53
C PHE A 281 0.82 24.39 5.50
N LYS A 282 1.57 24.89 4.49
CA LYS A 282 1.07 25.89 3.53
C LYS A 282 0.61 25.33 2.17
N TYR A 283 0.75 24.02 1.91
CA TYR A 283 0.44 23.47 0.59
C TYR A 283 -1.06 23.39 0.30
N PHE A 284 -1.86 23.05 1.31
CA PHE A 284 -3.32 23.10 1.25
C PHE A 284 -3.91 23.18 2.65
N LYS A 285 -5.14 23.68 2.76
CA LYS A 285 -5.88 23.70 4.03
C LYS A 285 -6.66 22.40 4.22
N VAL A 286 -6.64 21.82 5.42
CA VAL A 286 -7.48 20.66 5.76
C VAL A 286 -8.74 21.13 6.50
N ILE A 287 -9.92 20.70 6.06
CA ILE A 287 -11.19 20.98 6.73
C ILE A 287 -11.93 19.65 6.97
N PHE A 288 -12.23 19.39 8.24
CA PHE A 288 -13.07 18.26 8.64
C PHE A 288 -14.52 18.72 8.86
N GLN A 289 -15.46 18.00 8.27
CA GLN A 289 -16.90 18.16 8.49
C GLN A 289 -17.46 16.84 9.03
N ALA A 290 -17.44 16.70 10.35
CA ALA A 290 -18.02 15.58 11.07
C ALA A 290 -19.40 15.96 11.64
N LEU A 291 -20.25 14.96 11.87
CA LEU A 291 -21.46 15.17 12.66
C LEU A 291 -21.08 15.51 14.11
N PRO A 292 -21.78 16.43 14.78
CA PRO A 292 -21.52 16.70 16.19
C PRO A 292 -21.70 15.41 17.00
N VAL A 293 -20.67 15.04 17.76
CA VAL A 293 -20.77 13.93 18.71
C VAL A 293 -21.76 14.37 19.79
N VAL A 294 -22.86 13.63 19.96
CA VAL A 294 -23.78 13.85 21.09
C VAL A 294 -23.03 13.54 22.36
N SER A 295 -22.48 14.55 23.03
CA SER A 295 -22.00 14.40 24.40
C SER A 295 -23.22 14.05 25.25
N LYS A 296 -23.22 12.87 25.88
CA LYS A 296 -24.13 12.60 26.99
C LYS A 296 -23.71 13.55 28.11
N ASN A 297 -24.31 14.73 28.15
CA ASN A 297 -24.18 15.64 29.27
C ASN A 297 -24.80 14.94 30.48
N ASN A 298 -23.95 14.48 31.41
CA ASN A 298 -24.36 14.23 32.78
C ASN A 298 -24.90 15.55 33.34
N LYS A 299 -26.23 15.69 33.36
CA LYS A 299 -26.86 16.75 34.14
C LYS A 299 -26.53 16.48 35.60
N THR A 300 -25.60 17.25 36.14
CA THR A 300 -25.52 17.54 37.57
C THR A 300 -26.88 18.07 38.00
N ILE A 301 -27.65 17.25 38.70
CA ILE A 301 -28.81 17.73 39.46
C ILE A 301 -28.21 18.35 40.73
N ILE A 302 -28.03 19.66 40.70
CA ILE A 302 -28.01 20.46 41.92
C ILE A 302 -29.44 20.95 42.11
N SER A 303 -30.09 20.53 43.18
CA SER A 303 -31.17 21.27 43.78
C SER A 303 -31.12 21.01 45.29
N SER A 304 -30.62 22.05 45.97
CA SER A 304 -31.02 22.60 47.27
C SER A 304 -32.12 21.87 48.04
#